data_AF-A0A0Q8EY53-F1
#
_entry.id   AF-A0A0Q8EY53-F1
#
_cell.length_a   1.000
_cell.length_b   1.000
_cell.length_c   1.000
_cell.angle_alpha   90.00
_cell.angle_beta   90.00
_cell.angle_gamma   90.00
#
_symmetry.space_group_name_H-M   'P 1'
#
loop_
_entity.id
_entity.type
_entity.pdbx_description
1 polymer ?
#
loop_
_entity_poly.entity_id
_entity_poly.type
_entity_poly.pdbx_seq_one_letter_code
_entity_poly.pdbx_strand_id
1 'polypeptide(L)'
;MATLKKSARKKTASASKNEDLQAQAEQMSKRLGESAQQVWLAGVGAFGRAQAEGTKLFETLVKEGLSLEHLTRKAAGGKAQAMRDAVETTVGQARERASDTWDRLEKVFEERVHRALRRLEVPSREDLSALIDRVDALNAELRKLGGAPAAKTARTARPRKAASVKKSTPAAKKTPAKRAPRKKAAP
;
A
#
# COMPACT_ATOMS: atom_id res chain seq x y z
N MET A 1 60.64 -25.04 34.03
CA MET A 1 59.86 -23.88 33.57
C MET A 1 59.73 -23.92 32.05
N ALA A 2 58.59 -24.31 31.48
CA ALA A 2 58.39 -24.32 30.01
C ALA A 2 56.90 -24.34 29.60
N THR A 3 56.15 -23.27 29.84
CA THR A 3 54.75 -23.16 29.35
C THR A 3 54.34 -21.82 28.75
N LEU A 4 55.26 -20.86 28.54
CA LEU A 4 54.87 -19.54 28.00
C LEU A 4 54.98 -19.37 26.47
N LYS A 5 55.49 -20.34 25.71
CA LYS A 5 55.73 -20.15 24.25
C LYS A 5 54.59 -20.61 23.32
N LYS A 6 53.59 -21.34 23.83
CA LYS A 6 52.51 -21.93 23.00
C LYS A 6 51.33 -20.97 22.75
N SER A 7 51.12 -19.97 23.61
CA SER A 7 49.99 -19.02 23.51
C SER A 7 50.22 -17.87 22.52
N ALA A 8 51.47 -17.49 22.25
CA ALA A 8 51.78 -16.43 21.28
C ALA A 8 51.55 -16.87 19.83
N ARG A 9 51.87 -18.13 19.48
CA ARG A 9 51.72 -18.67 18.12
C ARG A 9 50.27 -18.93 17.72
N LYS A 10 49.38 -19.19 18.69
CA LYS A 10 47.94 -19.36 18.43
C LYS A 10 47.25 -18.01 18.20
N LYS A 11 47.71 -16.94 18.87
CA LYS A 11 47.17 -15.58 18.74
C LYS A 11 47.53 -14.92 17.40
N THR A 12 48.75 -15.14 16.90
CA THR A 12 49.16 -14.69 15.56
C THR A 12 48.51 -15.49 14.44
N ALA A 13 48.27 -16.80 14.61
CA ALA A 13 47.55 -17.62 13.64
C ALA A 13 46.04 -17.30 13.56
N SER A 14 45.41 -16.84 14.64
CA SER A 14 44.02 -16.38 14.63
C SER A 14 43.84 -14.94 14.11
N ALA A 15 44.85 -14.09 14.33
CA ALA A 15 44.86 -12.73 13.79
C ALA A 15 44.99 -12.74 12.26
N SER A 16 45.94 -13.52 11.73
CA SER A 16 46.11 -13.71 10.28
C SER A 16 44.87 -14.33 9.62
N LYS A 17 44.22 -15.30 10.27
CA LYS A 17 42.96 -15.88 9.76
C LYS A 17 41.80 -14.87 9.71
N ASN A 18 41.73 -13.95 10.68
CA ASN A 18 40.73 -12.90 10.69
C ASN A 18 41.02 -11.83 9.63
N GLU A 19 42.29 -11.49 9.40
CA GLU A 19 42.71 -10.58 8.34
C GLU A 19 42.43 -11.16 6.95
N ASP A 20 42.69 -12.45 6.74
CA ASP A 20 42.35 -13.15 5.49
C ASP A 20 40.84 -13.23 5.25
N LEU A 21 40.04 -13.50 6.30
CA LEU A 21 38.58 -13.51 6.24
C LEU A 21 38.01 -12.11 5.95
N GLN A 22 38.60 -11.07 6.53
CA GLN A 22 38.20 -9.69 6.32
C GLN A 22 38.58 -9.20 4.91
N ALA A 23 39.76 -9.57 4.42
CA ALA A 23 40.17 -9.33 3.02
C ALA A 23 39.25 -10.07 2.03
N GLN A 24 38.83 -11.31 2.33
CA GLN A 24 37.85 -12.04 1.53
C GLN A 24 36.47 -11.38 1.54
N ALA A 25 36.02 -10.88 2.70
CA ALA A 25 34.74 -10.18 2.82
C ALA A 25 34.74 -8.85 2.03
N GLU A 26 35.85 -8.10 2.04
CA GLU A 26 36.01 -6.89 1.23
C GLU A 26 36.08 -7.19 -0.27
N GLN A 27 36.74 -8.28 -0.67
CA GLN A 27 36.74 -8.71 -2.08
C GLN A 27 35.35 -9.18 -2.53
N MET A 28 34.61 -9.86 -1.65
CA MET A 28 33.25 -10.30 -1.92
C MET A 28 32.27 -9.11 -2.00
N SER A 29 32.40 -8.12 -1.12
CA SER A 29 31.58 -6.91 -1.15
C SER A 29 31.85 -6.05 -2.38
N LYS A 30 33.12 -5.94 -2.81
CA LYS A 30 33.50 -5.26 -4.06
C LYS A 30 32.91 -5.96 -5.29
N ARG A 31 33.00 -7.30 -5.37
CA ARG A 31 32.39 -8.09 -6.45
C ARG A 31 30.86 -8.00 -6.46
N LEU A 32 30.24 -7.98 -5.28
CA LEU A 32 28.80 -7.85 -5.16
C LEU A 32 28.31 -6.44 -5.54
N GLY A 33 29.07 -5.41 -5.18
CA GLY A 33 28.82 -4.02 -5.60
C GLY A 33 28.95 -3.85 -7.11
N GLU A 34 30.01 -4.42 -7.70
CA GLU A 34 30.24 -4.38 -9.15
C GLU A 34 29.15 -5.15 -9.93
N SER A 35 28.76 -6.33 -9.45
CA SER A 35 27.65 -7.11 -10.02
C SER A 35 26.30 -6.40 -9.88
N ALA A 36 26.00 -5.83 -8.71
CA ALA A 36 24.78 -5.07 -8.49
C ALA A 36 24.72 -3.83 -9.39
N GLN A 37 25.86 -3.16 -9.61
CA GLN A 37 25.97 -2.02 -10.50
C GLN A 37 25.80 -2.43 -11.97
N GLN A 38 26.34 -3.57 -12.40
CA GLN A 38 26.11 -4.11 -13.74
C GLN A 38 24.65 -4.50 -13.96
N VAL A 39 24.01 -5.16 -12.99
CA VAL A 39 22.59 -5.50 -13.06
C VAL A 39 21.73 -4.24 -13.10
N TRP A 40 22.09 -3.20 -12.34
CA TRP A 40 21.39 -1.92 -12.36
C TRP A 40 21.55 -1.19 -13.70
N LEU A 41 22.77 -1.07 -14.21
CA LEU A 41 23.05 -0.44 -15.50
C LEU A 41 22.38 -1.20 -16.66
N ALA A 42 22.37 -2.53 -16.61
CA ALA A 42 21.62 -3.36 -17.56
C ALA A 42 20.10 -3.15 -17.43
N GLY A 43 19.58 -3.03 -16.21
CA GLY A 43 18.17 -2.74 -15.96
C GLY A 43 17.75 -1.37 -16.49
N VAL A 44 18.53 -0.32 -16.22
CA VAL A 44 18.27 1.05 -16.70
C VAL A 44 18.46 1.16 -18.22
N GLY A 45 19.45 0.46 -18.79
CA GLY A 45 19.67 0.40 -20.23
C GLY A 45 18.56 -0.35 -20.98
N ALA A 46 18.10 -1.47 -20.44
CA ALA A 46 16.97 -2.22 -20.99
C ALA A 46 15.66 -1.45 -20.86
N PHE A 47 15.44 -0.74 -19.74
CA PHE A 47 14.28 0.13 -19.56
C PHE A 47 14.28 1.29 -20.55
N GLY A 48 15.44 1.93 -20.78
CA GLY A 48 15.59 2.97 -21.79
C GLY A 48 15.33 2.45 -23.21
N ARG A 49 15.79 1.24 -23.54
CA ARG A 49 15.51 0.58 -24.82
C ARG A 49 14.02 0.26 -24.99
N ALA A 50 13.37 -0.24 -23.94
CA ALA A 50 11.94 -0.50 -23.92
C ALA A 50 11.10 0.79 -24.03
N GLN A 51 11.57 1.93 -23.50
CA GLN A 51 10.91 3.21 -23.73
C GLN A 51 11.03 3.66 -25.20
N ALA A 52 12.23 3.57 -25.79
CA ALA A 52 12.45 3.96 -27.18
C ALA A 52 11.70 3.07 -28.18
N GLU A 53 11.61 1.77 -27.91
CA GLU A 53 10.82 0.82 -28.70
C GLU A 53 9.32 0.93 -28.36
N GLY A 54 8.98 1.23 -27.10
CA GLY A 54 7.62 1.42 -26.61
C GLY A 54 6.89 2.58 -27.28
N THR A 55 7.56 3.73 -27.49
CA THR A 55 6.97 4.85 -28.24
C THR A 55 6.67 4.47 -29.69
N LYS A 56 7.53 3.69 -30.34
CA LYS A 56 7.29 3.22 -31.72
C LYS A 56 6.14 2.22 -31.79
N LEU A 57 6.04 1.31 -30.83
CA LEU A 57 4.90 0.39 -30.72
C LEU A 57 3.61 1.16 -30.46
N PHE A 58 3.64 2.17 -29.58
CA PHE A 58 2.51 3.05 -29.33
C PHE A 58 2.10 3.81 -30.61
N GLU A 59 3.02 4.43 -31.33
CA GLU A 59 2.72 5.11 -32.60
C GLU A 59 2.15 4.14 -33.65
N THR A 60 2.65 2.91 -33.68
CA THR A 60 2.14 1.87 -34.58
C THR A 60 0.72 1.48 -34.20
N LEU A 61 0.46 1.23 -32.91
CA LEU A 61 -0.87 0.94 -32.38
C LEU A 61 -1.84 2.11 -32.59
N VAL A 62 -1.38 3.36 -32.49
CA VAL A 62 -2.19 4.55 -32.78
C VAL A 62 -2.52 4.62 -34.26
N LYS A 63 -1.55 4.38 -35.15
CA LYS A 63 -1.79 4.33 -36.61
C LYS A 63 -2.75 3.19 -36.99
N GLU A 64 -2.58 2.02 -36.38
CA GLU A 64 -3.48 0.88 -36.54
C GLU A 64 -4.87 1.20 -35.98
N GLY A 65 -4.96 1.87 -34.83
CA GLY A 65 -6.20 2.33 -34.23
C GLY A 65 -6.96 3.33 -35.11
N LEU A 66 -6.27 4.31 -35.68
CA LEU A 66 -6.84 5.23 -36.67
C LEU A 66 -7.32 4.49 -37.93
N SER A 67 -6.52 3.53 -38.41
CA SER A 67 -6.89 2.70 -39.56
C SER A 67 -8.11 1.81 -39.27
N LEU A 68 -8.16 1.22 -38.08
CA LEU A 68 -9.30 0.45 -37.56
C LEU A 68 -10.53 1.33 -37.40
N GLU A 69 -10.39 2.57 -36.93
CA GLU A 69 -11.49 3.52 -36.82
C GLU A 69 -12.02 3.89 -38.21
N HIS A 70 -11.14 4.15 -39.19
CA HIS A 70 -11.55 4.40 -40.57
C HIS A 70 -12.22 3.18 -41.22
N LEU A 71 -11.69 1.97 -40.99
CA LEU A 71 -12.27 0.71 -41.44
C LEU A 71 -13.63 0.46 -40.76
N THR A 72 -13.73 0.70 -39.46
CA THR A 72 -14.97 0.55 -38.68
C THR A 72 -15.99 1.58 -39.12
N ARG A 73 -15.61 2.83 -39.37
CA ARG A 73 -16.49 3.88 -39.88
C ARG A 73 -17.02 3.55 -41.28
N LYS A 74 -16.22 2.87 -42.12
CA LYS A 74 -16.64 2.35 -43.44
C LYS A 74 -17.48 1.07 -43.34
N ALA A 75 -17.21 0.20 -42.36
CA ALA A 75 -17.89 -1.09 -42.16
C ALA A 75 -19.15 -1.01 -41.24
N ALA A 76 -19.31 0.10 -40.51
CA ALA A 76 -20.44 0.39 -39.62
C ALA A 76 -21.80 0.48 -40.34
N GLY A 77 -21.83 0.39 -41.67
CA GLY A 77 -23.05 0.27 -42.46
C GLY A 77 -23.82 -1.05 -42.29
N GLY A 78 -23.36 -2.03 -41.50
CA GLY A 78 -24.21 -3.20 -41.18
C GLY A 78 -23.57 -4.41 -40.49
N LYS A 79 -22.23 -4.54 -40.45
CA LYS A 79 -21.55 -5.72 -39.88
C LYS A 79 -20.83 -5.47 -38.54
N ALA A 80 -20.87 -4.23 -38.05
CA ALA A 80 -20.11 -3.81 -36.86
C ALA A 80 -20.69 -4.31 -35.52
N GLN A 81 -21.99 -4.59 -35.45
CA GLN A 81 -22.64 -5.01 -34.19
C GLN A 81 -22.15 -6.39 -33.73
N ALA A 82 -22.21 -7.40 -34.61
CA ALA A 82 -21.76 -8.75 -34.30
C ALA A 82 -20.25 -8.84 -34.00
N MET A 83 -19.44 -8.01 -34.68
CA MET A 83 -18.00 -7.94 -34.42
C MET A 83 -17.70 -7.25 -33.08
N ARG A 84 -18.48 -6.22 -32.72
CA ARG A 84 -18.40 -5.56 -31.42
C ARG A 84 -18.74 -6.52 -30.28
N ASP A 85 -19.82 -7.29 -30.41
CA ASP A 85 -20.22 -8.28 -29.40
C ASP A 85 -19.14 -9.36 -29.18
N ALA A 86 -18.51 -9.83 -30.25
CA ALA A 86 -17.41 -10.81 -30.18
C ALA A 86 -16.14 -10.23 -29.52
N VAL A 87 -15.78 -8.99 -29.84
CA VAL A 87 -14.65 -8.29 -29.23
C VAL A 87 -14.92 -8.01 -27.75
N GLU A 88 -16.12 -7.54 -27.41
CA GLU A 88 -16.51 -7.24 -26.04
C GLU A 88 -16.48 -8.50 -25.16
N THR A 89 -16.93 -9.64 -25.69
CA THR A 89 -16.81 -10.95 -25.01
C THR A 89 -15.35 -11.36 -24.79
N THR A 90 -14.50 -11.20 -25.81
CA THR A 90 -13.08 -11.58 -25.74
C THR A 90 -12.30 -10.67 -24.78
N VAL A 91 -12.57 -9.36 -24.82
CA VAL A 91 -11.99 -8.38 -23.90
C VAL A 91 -12.48 -8.62 -22.47
N GLY A 92 -13.74 -9.00 -22.27
CA GLY A 92 -14.27 -9.40 -20.96
C GLY A 92 -13.49 -10.57 -20.36
N GLN A 93 -13.28 -11.64 -21.14
CA GLN A 93 -12.52 -12.81 -20.71
C GLN A 93 -11.04 -12.50 -20.45
N ALA A 94 -10.42 -11.66 -21.30
CA ALA A 94 -9.05 -11.23 -21.11
C ALA A 94 -8.89 -10.38 -19.84
N ARG A 95 -9.86 -9.49 -19.56
CA ARG A 95 -9.87 -8.65 -18.37
C ARG A 95 -10.02 -9.47 -17.10
N GLU A 96 -10.88 -10.48 -17.09
CA GLU A 96 -11.09 -11.38 -15.95
C GLU A 96 -9.83 -12.20 -15.64
N ARG A 97 -9.14 -12.70 -16.68
CA ARG A 97 -7.85 -13.39 -16.47
C ARG A 97 -6.73 -12.44 -16.05
N ALA A 98 -6.75 -11.22 -16.57
CA ALA A 98 -5.79 -10.19 -16.21
C ALA A 98 -6.01 -9.69 -14.77
N SER A 99 -7.26 -9.60 -14.28
CA SER A 99 -7.55 -9.20 -12.89
C SER A 99 -6.98 -10.19 -11.89
N ASP A 100 -7.13 -11.50 -12.13
CA ASP A 100 -6.55 -12.51 -11.24
C ASP A 100 -5.01 -12.41 -11.16
N THR A 101 -4.36 -12.10 -12.28
CA THR A 101 -2.91 -11.88 -12.32
C THR A 101 -2.52 -10.54 -11.69
N TRP A 102 -3.37 -9.52 -11.79
CA TRP A 102 -3.19 -8.22 -11.18
C TRP A 102 -3.30 -8.29 -9.65
N ASP A 103 -4.28 -9.01 -9.13
CA ASP A 103 -4.44 -9.23 -7.69
C ASP A 103 -3.23 -9.98 -7.09
N ARG A 104 -2.61 -10.88 -7.86
CA ARG A 104 -1.34 -11.52 -7.46
C ARG A 104 -0.18 -10.53 -7.47
N LEU A 105 -0.12 -9.63 -8.44
CA LEU A 105 0.88 -8.56 -8.50
C LEU A 105 0.70 -7.58 -7.34
N GLU A 106 -0.53 -7.24 -6.96
CA GLU A 106 -0.82 -6.41 -5.79
C GLU A 106 -0.26 -7.05 -4.52
N LYS A 107 -0.51 -8.35 -4.30
CA LYS A 107 0.07 -9.08 -3.15
C LYS A 107 1.60 -9.07 -3.14
N VAL A 108 2.24 -9.29 -4.29
CA VAL A 108 3.71 -9.27 -4.39
C VAL A 108 4.28 -7.86 -4.20
N PHE A 109 3.57 -6.85 -4.70
CA PHE A 109 3.91 -5.45 -4.49
C PHE A 109 3.79 -5.07 -3.01
N GLU A 110 2.68 -5.41 -2.35
CA GLU A 110 2.49 -5.21 -0.91
C GLU A 110 3.58 -5.90 -0.11
N GLU A 111 3.89 -7.17 -0.39
CA GLU A 111 4.96 -7.91 0.28
C GLU A 111 6.32 -7.21 0.07
N ARG A 112 6.57 -6.66 -1.11
CA ARG A 112 7.81 -5.94 -1.41
C ARG A 112 7.87 -4.59 -0.71
N VAL A 113 6.77 -3.86 -0.65
CA VAL A 113 6.64 -2.61 0.09
C VAL A 113 6.81 -2.85 1.58
N HIS A 114 6.12 -3.85 2.15
CA HIS A 114 6.31 -4.28 3.54
C HIS A 114 7.75 -4.66 3.83
N ARG A 115 8.41 -5.42 2.93
CA ARG A 115 9.83 -5.80 3.09
C ARG A 115 10.76 -4.58 3.03
N ALA A 116 10.45 -3.59 2.20
CA ALA A 116 11.21 -2.34 2.15
C ALA A 116 11.01 -1.51 3.42
N LEU A 117 9.78 -1.38 3.91
CA LEU A 117 9.46 -0.65 5.14
C LEU A 117 10.11 -1.28 6.38
N ARG A 118 10.07 -2.62 6.50
CA ARG A 118 10.76 -3.34 7.59
C ARG A 118 12.27 -3.13 7.56
N ARG A 119 12.88 -3.05 6.37
CA ARG A 119 14.31 -2.71 6.23
C ARG A 119 14.65 -1.28 6.63
N LEU A 120 13.67 -0.38 6.60
CA LEU A 120 13.79 1.01 7.06
C LEU A 120 13.39 1.17 8.55
N GLU A 121 13.21 0.06 9.29
CA GLU A 121 12.79 0.05 10.70
C GLU A 121 11.42 0.74 10.93
N VAL A 122 10.56 0.81 9.90
CA VAL A 122 9.21 1.36 10.03
C VAL A 122 8.26 0.28 10.55
N PRO A 123 7.68 0.41 11.75
CA PRO A 123 6.77 -0.60 12.31
C PRO A 123 5.49 -0.72 11.47
N SER A 124 5.03 -1.95 11.24
CA SER A 124 3.77 -2.19 10.51
C SER A 124 2.55 -1.96 11.40
N ARG A 125 1.37 -1.90 10.77
CA ARG A 125 0.10 -1.73 11.49
C ARG A 125 -0.22 -2.95 12.34
N GLU A 126 0.11 -4.15 11.84
CA GLU A 126 -0.03 -5.41 12.58
C GLU A 126 0.83 -5.44 13.85
N ASP A 127 2.08 -4.95 13.76
CA ASP A 127 3.00 -4.90 14.90
C ASP A 127 2.49 -3.94 15.99
N LEU A 128 1.93 -2.79 15.58
CA LEU A 128 1.30 -1.84 16.49
C LEU A 128 0.07 -2.44 17.17
N SER A 129 -0.78 -3.16 16.44
CA SER A 129 -1.94 -3.85 17.01
C SER A 129 -1.53 -4.92 18.03
N ALA A 130 -0.57 -5.78 17.70
CA ALA A 130 -0.06 -6.79 18.62
C ALA A 130 0.55 -6.19 19.89
N LEU A 131 1.21 -5.03 19.76
CA LEU A 131 1.74 -4.30 20.90
C LEU A 131 0.62 -3.71 21.78
N ILE A 132 -0.43 -3.13 21.17
CA ILE A 132 -1.61 -2.61 21.88
C ILE A 132 -2.27 -3.74 22.68
N ASP A 133 -2.49 -4.90 22.07
CA ASP A 133 -3.11 -6.05 22.74
C ASP A 133 -2.26 -6.53 23.92
N ARG A 134 -0.92 -6.59 23.75
CA ARG A 134 -0.01 -6.91 24.86
C ARG A 134 -0.07 -5.88 25.98
N VAL A 135 -0.11 -4.59 25.66
CA VAL A 135 -0.22 -3.51 26.64
C VAL A 135 -1.54 -3.59 27.39
N ASP A 136 -2.64 -3.91 26.71
CA ASP A 136 -3.95 -4.08 27.35
C ASP A 136 -3.99 -5.32 28.25
N ALA A 137 -3.39 -6.43 27.83
CA ALA A 137 -3.23 -7.62 28.67
C ALA A 137 -2.40 -7.32 29.92
N LEU A 138 -1.24 -6.64 29.77
CA LEU A 138 -0.41 -6.21 30.89
C LEU A 138 -1.14 -5.24 31.82
N ASN A 139 -1.89 -4.29 31.27
CA ASN A 139 -2.71 -3.37 32.06
C ASN A 139 -3.81 -4.12 32.83
N ALA A 140 -4.38 -5.17 32.24
CA ALA A 140 -5.37 -6.00 32.92
C ALA A 140 -4.74 -6.80 34.07
N GLU A 141 -3.55 -7.37 33.87
CA GLU A 141 -2.80 -8.05 34.92
C GLU A 141 -2.35 -7.10 36.03
N LEU A 142 -1.87 -5.91 35.69
CA LEU A 142 -1.48 -4.88 36.65
C LEU A 142 -2.68 -4.42 37.50
N ARG A 143 -3.85 -4.24 36.88
CA ARG A 143 -5.10 -3.95 37.61
C ARG A 143 -5.49 -5.09 38.55
N LYS A 144 -5.31 -6.35 38.15
CA LYS A 144 -5.56 -7.52 39.00
C LYS A 144 -4.60 -7.59 40.19
N LEU A 145 -3.35 -7.14 40.01
CA LEU A 145 -2.32 -7.10 41.05
C LEU A 145 -2.36 -5.82 41.92
N GLY A 146 -3.38 -4.97 41.76
CA GLY A 146 -3.60 -3.79 42.62
C GLY A 146 -2.99 -2.48 42.12
N GLY A 147 -2.47 -2.44 40.88
CA GLY A 147 -2.08 -1.19 40.23
C GLY A 147 -3.31 -0.37 39.88
N ALA A 148 -3.66 0.58 40.73
CA ALA A 148 -4.72 1.54 40.49
C ALA A 148 -4.45 2.33 39.19
N PRO A 149 -5.44 2.48 38.29
CA PRO A 149 -5.24 3.27 37.09
C PRO A 149 -5.16 4.76 37.46
N ALA A 150 -4.16 5.47 36.91
CA ALA A 150 -4.31 6.90 36.69
C ALA A 150 -5.58 7.09 35.84
N ALA A 151 -6.59 7.67 36.47
CA ALA A 151 -7.94 7.75 35.95
C ALA A 151 -7.95 8.30 34.52
N LYS A 152 -8.53 7.54 33.59
CA LYS A 152 -9.10 8.12 32.38
C LYS A 152 -10.05 9.22 32.86
N THR A 153 -9.72 10.46 32.54
CA THR A 153 -10.64 11.59 32.63
C THR A 153 -11.82 11.29 31.71
N ALA A 154 -12.79 10.56 32.26
CA ALA A 154 -14.13 10.50 31.72
C ALA A 154 -14.61 11.95 31.63
N ARG A 155 -14.76 12.43 30.39
CA ARG A 155 -15.45 13.68 30.08
C ARG A 155 -16.72 13.72 30.91
N THR A 156 -16.74 14.63 31.87
CA THR A 156 -17.90 14.94 32.68
C THR A 156 -19.01 15.42 31.75
N ALA A 157 -19.96 14.53 31.46
CA ALA A 157 -21.29 14.92 31.01
C ALA A 157 -21.92 15.70 32.16
N ARG A 158 -21.82 17.02 32.07
CA ARG A 158 -22.33 17.97 33.06
C ARG A 158 -23.86 18.00 32.97
N PRO A 159 -24.62 17.63 34.02
CA PRO A 159 -26.05 17.86 34.05
C PRO A 159 -26.28 19.35 34.35
N ARG A 160 -26.72 20.14 33.36
CA ARG A 160 -27.25 21.48 33.63
C ARG A 160 -28.72 21.32 34.05
N LYS A 161 -28.98 21.35 35.35
CA LYS A 161 -30.31 21.65 35.89
C LYS A 161 -30.33 23.09 36.43
N ALA A 162 -31.13 23.90 35.74
CA ALA A 162 -31.88 25.08 36.16
C ALA A 162 -31.26 26.11 37.13
N ALA A 163 -31.12 27.34 36.63
CA ALA A 163 -31.41 28.54 37.40
C ALA A 163 -32.41 29.39 36.60
N SER A 164 -33.52 29.71 37.26
CA SER A 164 -34.59 30.66 36.91
C SER A 164 -34.04 32.02 36.43
N VAL A 165 -34.78 32.83 35.65
CA VAL A 165 -35.72 33.84 36.18
C VAL A 165 -36.48 34.55 35.02
N LYS A 166 -37.79 34.79 35.25
CA LYS A 166 -38.74 35.76 34.62
C LYS A 166 -39.18 35.49 33.16
N LYS A 167 -40.44 35.18 32.86
CA LYS A 167 -41.78 35.79 33.10
C LYS A 167 -42.29 36.41 31.80
N SER A 168 -43.14 35.66 31.08
CA SER A 168 -44.37 36.13 30.42
C SER A 168 -45.00 35.01 29.58
N THR A 169 -45.97 34.29 30.15
CA THR A 169 -47.13 33.75 29.41
C THR A 169 -48.07 34.91 29.05
N PRO A 170 -49.10 34.75 28.19
CA PRO A 170 -49.74 33.53 27.69
C PRO A 170 -49.95 33.64 26.15
N ALA A 171 -50.75 32.91 25.39
CA ALA A 171 -51.82 31.95 25.59
C ALA A 171 -52.00 31.23 24.24
N ALA A 172 -52.30 29.93 24.30
CA ALA A 172 -53.33 29.24 23.54
C ALA A 172 -53.40 29.26 21.98
N LYS A 173 -53.65 28.03 21.50
CA LYS A 173 -54.68 27.63 20.53
C LYS A 173 -54.30 27.51 19.04
N LYS A 174 -54.51 26.26 18.56
CA LYS A 174 -55.06 25.82 17.25
C LYS A 174 -54.08 25.33 16.17
N THR A 175 -54.14 24.02 15.90
CA THR A 175 -54.14 23.40 14.55
C THR A 175 -55.37 23.90 13.74
N PRO A 176 -55.55 23.68 12.41
CA PRO A 176 -54.82 22.84 11.45
C PRO A 176 -54.66 23.42 9.99
N ALA A 177 -54.07 22.60 9.10
CA ALA A 177 -54.45 22.34 7.70
C ALA A 177 -54.03 23.25 6.51
N LYS A 178 -53.77 22.53 5.40
CA LYS A 178 -53.74 22.88 3.95
C LYS A 178 -52.52 23.73 3.51
N ARG A 179 -51.86 23.45 2.38
CA ARG A 179 -52.38 23.04 1.07
C ARG A 179 -51.21 22.65 0.14
N ALA A 180 -51.35 21.59 -0.66
CA ALA A 180 -50.63 21.44 -1.94
C ALA A 180 -51.34 22.34 -3.00
N PRO A 181 -50.69 22.76 -4.11
CA PRO A 181 -50.56 21.85 -5.26
C PRO A 181 -49.33 22.03 -6.18
N ARG A 182 -48.94 20.88 -6.75
CA ARG A 182 -48.46 20.54 -8.10
C ARG A 182 -47.99 21.61 -9.12
N LYS A 183 -46.87 21.21 -9.77
CA LYS A 183 -46.49 21.27 -11.21
C LYS A 183 -46.15 22.62 -11.85
N LYS A 184 -44.93 22.68 -12.42
CA LYS A 184 -44.74 22.82 -13.88
C LYS A 184 -43.35 22.35 -14.32
N ALA A 185 -43.35 21.63 -15.43
CA ALA A 185 -42.20 21.26 -16.25
C ALA A 185 -42.34 21.97 -17.61
N ALA A 186 -41.24 21.92 -18.38
CA ALA A 186 -41.06 22.31 -19.79
C ALA A 186 -40.68 23.79 -20.04
N PRO A 187 -40.12 24.10 -21.22
CA PRO A 187 -39.58 23.23 -22.29
C PRO A 187 -38.05 23.09 -22.28
#